data_AF-A0A946GFU1-F1
#
_entry.id   AF-A0A946GFU1-F1
#
_cell.length_a   1.000
_cell.length_b   1.000
_cell.length_c   1.000
_cell.angle_alpha   90.00
_cell.angle_beta   90.00
_cell.angle_gamma   90.00
#
_symmetry.space_group_name_H-M   'P 1'
#
loop_
_entity.id
_entity.type
_entity.pdbx_description
1 polymer ?
#
loop_
_entity_poly.entity_id
_entity_poly.type
_entity_poly.pdbx_seq_one_letter_code
_entity_poly.pdbx_strand_id
1 'polypeptide(L)' 'ATLTAGKLLEDEGFLVVPIRPPTVPDGTARLRITFSANHEERDVDRLAELIRERVLNGDQS' A
#
# COMPACT_ATOMS: atom_id res chain seq x y z
N ALA A 1 9.17 5.79 3.96
CA ALA A 1 7.73 5.87 3.64
C ALA A 1 7.24 4.66 2.84
N THR A 2 7.45 4.58 1.51
CA THR A 2 6.81 3.54 0.67
C THR A 2 7.25 2.10 0.96
N LEU A 3 8.51 1.86 1.34
CA LEU A 3 8.94 0.53 1.79
C LEU A 3 8.23 0.10 3.09
N THR A 4 8.18 0.99 4.07
CA THR A 4 7.52 0.74 5.36
C THR A 4 6.04 0.46 5.16
N ALA A 5 5.37 1.25 4.32
CA ALA A 5 3.98 1.04 3.97
C ALA A 5 3.75 -0.30 3.24
N GLY A 6 4.62 -0.65 2.29
CA GLY A 6 4.55 -1.94 1.59
C GLY A 6 4.67 -3.12 2.55
N LYS A 7 5.64 -3.06 3.48
CA LYS A 7 5.80 -4.10 4.50
C LYS A 7 4.61 -4.17 5.47
N LEU A 8 4.09 -3.03 5.91
CA LEU A 8 2.91 -3.01 6.78
C LEU A 8 1.70 -3.68 6.13
N LEU A 9 1.45 -3.38 4.85
CA LEU A 9 0.35 -3.98 4.12
C LEU A 9 0.58 -5.48 3.91
N GLU A 10 1.82 -5.90 3.65
CA GLU A 10 2.19 -7.32 3.53
C GLU A 10 1.97 -8.09 4.84
N ASP A 11 2.37 -7.53 5.98
CA ASP A 11 2.16 -8.12 7.31
C ASP A 11 0.66 -8.28 7.65
N GLU A 12 -0.19 -7.45 7.04
CA GLU A 12 -1.67 -7.51 7.14
C GLU A 12 -2.33 -8.41 6.07
N GLY A 13 -1.52 -9.07 5.23
CA GLY A 13 -1.96 -10.03 4.21
C GLY A 13 -2.18 -9.45 2.81
N PHE A 14 -1.80 -8.19 2.56
CA PHE A 14 -1.92 -7.54 1.26
C PHE A 14 -0.56 -7.32 0.62
N LEU A 15 -0.25 -8.13 -0.40
CA LEU A 15 0.99 -7.94 -1.16
C LEU A 15 0.90 -6.69 -2.04
N VAL A 16 1.51 -5.60 -1.60
CA VAL A 16 1.54 -4.31 -2.30
C VAL A 16 2.98 -3.94 -2.63
N VAL A 17 3.26 -3.67 -3.90
CA VAL A 17 4.64 -3.47 -4.39
C VAL A 17 5.03 -1.99 -4.36
N PRO A 18 6.05 -1.59 -3.58
CA PRO A 18 6.61 -0.25 -3.66
C PRO A 18 7.38 -0.04 -4.97
N ILE A 19 7.09 1.02 -5.69
CA ILE A 19 7.88 1.51 -6.83
C ILE A 19 8.59 2.79 -6.40
N ARG A 20 9.91 2.85 -6.55
CA ARG A 20 10.75 3.91 -6.01
C ARG A 20 11.95 4.21 -6.91
N PRO A 21 12.67 5.32 -6.70
CA PRO A 21 13.94 5.57 -7.37
C PRO A 21 14.94 4.40 -7.21
N PRO A 22 15.75 4.12 -8.25
CA PRO A 22 15.89 4.87 -9.50
C PRO A 22 14.84 4.52 -10.59
N THR A 23 13.89 3.62 -10.31
CA THR A 23 12.90 3.15 -11.30
C THR A 23 11.88 4.22 -11.68
N VAL A 24 11.63 5.19 -10.78
CA VAL A 24 10.78 6.37 -11.02
C VAL A 24 11.54 7.62 -10.55
N PRO A 25 11.19 8.82 -11.05
CA PRO A 25 11.80 10.08 -10.60
C PRO A 25 11.72 10.27 -9.08
N ASP A 26 12.70 11.00 -8.54
CA ASP A 26 12.70 11.36 -7.12
C ASP A 26 11.42 12.10 -6.72
N GLY A 27 10.96 11.85 -5.50
CA GLY A 27 9.69 12.41 -5.00
C GLY A 27 8.42 11.74 -5.55
N THR A 28 8.52 10.79 -6.48
CA THR A 28 7.36 10.12 -7.11
C THR A 28 7.20 8.65 -6.70
N ALA A 29 7.85 8.24 -5.60
CA ALA A 29 7.70 6.90 -5.06
C ALA A 29 6.23 6.62 -4.74
N ARG A 30 5.73 5.45 -5.13
CA ARG A 30 4.31 5.08 -5.03
C ARG A 30 4.15 3.60 -4.76
N LEU A 31 3.01 3.22 -4.21
CA LEU A 31 2.60 1.83 -4.09
C LEU A 31 1.86 1.41 -5.36
N ARG A 32 2.11 0.18 -5.83
CA ARG A 32 1.33 -0.45 -6.91
C ARG A 32 0.48 -1.56 -6.33
N ILE A 33 -0.82 -1.41 -6.49
CA ILE A 33 -1.85 -2.37 -6.10
C ILE A 33 -2.47 -2.91 -7.38
N THR A 34 -2.66 -4.23 -7.46
CA THR A 34 -3.25 -4.90 -8.63
C THR A 34 -4.49 -5.64 -8.19
N PHE A 35 -5.64 -5.22 -8.71
CA PHE A 35 -6.92 -5.89 -8.49
C PHE A 35 -7.14 -6.99 -9.51
N SER A 36 -7.90 -8.00 -9.11
CA SER A 36 -8.38 -9.08 -9.95
C SER A 36 -9.85 -9.34 -9.64
N ALA A 37 -10.58 -9.93 -10.58
CA ALA A 37 -12.00 -10.28 -10.41
C ALA A 37 -12.23 -11.35 -9.31
N ASN A 38 -11.17 -11.96 -8.79
CA ASN A 38 -11.23 -12.94 -7.72
C ASN A 38 -11.25 -12.32 -6.31
N HIS A 39 -11.00 -11.00 -6.19
CA HIS A 39 -11.13 -10.33 -4.90
C HIS A 39 -12.61 -10.16 -4.55
N GLU A 40 -12.94 -10.36 -3.28
CA GLU A 40 -14.27 -10.03 -2.77
C GLU A 40 -14.33 -8.55 -2.39
N GLU A 41 -15.52 -7.96 -2.36
CA GLU A 41 -15.70 -6.54 -1.98
C GLU A 41 -15.09 -6.25 -0.60
N ARG A 42 -15.23 -7.19 0.35
CA ARG A 42 -14.64 -7.08 1.69
C ARG A 42 -13.10 -6.96 1.68
N ASP A 43 -12.42 -7.55 0.69
CA ASP A 43 -10.96 -7.47 0.60
C ASP A 43 -10.54 -6.06 0.21
N VAL A 44 -11.30 -5.45 -0.71
CA VAL A 44 -11.08 -4.07 -1.18
C VAL A 44 -11.38 -3.08 -0.05
N ASP A 45 -12.49 -3.27 0.68
CA ASP A 45 -12.86 -2.42 1.80
C ASP A 45 -11.81 -2.47 2.92
N ARG A 46 -11.39 -3.68 3.32
CA ARG A 46 -10.35 -3.86 4.35
C ARG A 46 -9.02 -3.21 3.92
N LEU A 47 -8.62 -3.37 2.66
CA LEU A 47 -7.41 -2.73 2.15
C LEU A 47 -7.52 -1.18 2.19
N ALA A 48 -8.66 -0.64 1.77
CA ALA A 48 -8.89 0.80 1.75
C ALA A 48 -8.87 1.42 3.16
N GLU A 49 -9.49 0.75 4.14
CA GLU A 49 -9.45 1.15 5.54
C GLU A 49 -8.02 1.13 6.09
N LEU A 50 -7.29 0.04 5.86
CA LEU A 50 -5.92 -0.10 6.33
C LEU A 50 -4.98 0.98 5.75
N ILE A 51 -5.12 1.27 4.45
CA ILE A 51 -4.35 2.37 3.80
C ILE A 51 -4.69 3.70 4.46
N ARG A 52 -5.99 4.00 4.68
CA ARG A 52 -6.41 5.25 5.30
C ARG A 52 -5.81 5.39 6.70
N GLU A 53 -5.98 4.39 7.53
CA GLU A 53 -5.59 4.46 8.95
C GLU A 53 -4.09 4.40 9.17
N ARG A 54 -3.37 3.54 8.44
CA ARG A 54 -1.98 3.20 8.75
C ARG A 54 -0.96 3.77 7.77
N VAL A 55 -1.37 4.12 6.55
CA VAL A 55 -0.45 4.65 5.53
C VAL A 55 -0.62 6.14 5.33
N LEU A 56 -1.86 6.64 5.25
CA LEU A 56 -2.14 8.06 5.06
C LEU A 56 -2.15 8.84 6.38
N ASN A 57 -2.78 8.27 7.42
CA ASN A 57 -2.89 8.90 8.73
C ASN A 57 -1.75 8.50 9.69
N GLY A 58 -0.93 7.52 9.30
CA GLY A 58 0.05 6.85 10.15
C GLY A 58 1.37 7.58 10.41
N ASP A 59 1.51 8.85 10.02
CA ASP A 59 2.72 9.66 10.29
C ASP A 59 2.60 10.48 11.60
N GLN A 60 1.88 9.96 12.59
CA GLN A 60 1.76 10.55 13.93
C GLN A 60 2.49 9.71 14.98
N SER A 61 3.82 9.61 14.88
CA SER A 61 4.74 9.31 15.99
C SER A 61 6.15 9.78 15.65
#